data_AF-A0A1C5CKF7-F1
#
_entry.id   AF-A0A1C5CKF7-F1
#
_cell.length_a   1.000
_cell.length_b   1.000
_cell.length_c   1.000
_cell.angle_alpha   90.00
_cell.angle_beta   90.00
_cell.angle_gamma   90.00
#
_symmetry.space_group_name_H-M   'P 1'
#
loop_
_entity.id
_entity.type
_entity.pdbx_description
1 polymer ?
#
loop_
_entity_poly.entity_id
_entity_poly.type
_entity_poly.pdbx_seq_one_letter_code
_entity_poly.pdbx_strand_id
1 'polypeptide(L)'
;MYEPIRTKSVHSTMAGTSDFPHRSREEELDIQLAGHLSALLAVTDELRAQAPSADLDAAADRLVAQVCRLRGGKPLRATPGAAPGDPVALHRRAHALAGRALVVAASRADTAVAILAAERMDAHTAALAADPAELTATG
;
A
#
# COMPACT_ATOMS: atom_id res chain seq x y z
N MET A 1 27.41 64.44 -8.25
CA MET A 1 26.79 63.54 -9.26
C MET A 1 27.28 62.14 -8.96
N TYR A 2 26.41 61.27 -8.45
CA TYR A 2 26.80 59.91 -8.08
C TYR A 2 26.85 59.06 -9.35
N GLU A 3 28.00 58.46 -9.66
CA GLU A 3 28.10 57.48 -10.73
C GLU A 3 27.63 56.11 -10.24
N PRO A 4 26.82 55.37 -11.01
CA PRO A 4 26.41 54.03 -10.64
C PRO A 4 27.55 53.04 -10.91
N ILE A 5 27.87 52.24 -9.89
CA ILE A 5 28.90 51.20 -9.94
C ILE A 5 28.48 50.11 -10.94
N ARG A 6 29.25 49.92 -12.02
CA ARG A 6 29.24 48.69 -12.83
C ARG A 6 29.91 47.57 -12.04
N THR A 7 29.16 46.82 -11.25
CA THR A 7 29.64 45.52 -10.75
C THR A 7 29.29 44.43 -11.76
N LYS A 8 30.31 43.70 -12.21
CA LYS A 8 30.15 42.42 -12.92
C LYS A 8 29.34 41.49 -12.01
N SER A 9 28.23 40.95 -12.53
CA SER A 9 27.54 39.83 -11.90
C SER A 9 28.41 38.58 -12.03
N VAL A 10 29.23 38.32 -11.01
CA VAL A 10 29.96 37.06 -10.82
C VAL A 10 29.30 36.29 -9.69
N HIS A 11 28.01 36.00 -9.87
CA HIS A 11 27.36 34.91 -9.16
C HIS A 11 26.90 33.90 -10.21
N SER A 12 27.87 33.23 -10.87
CA SER A 12 27.64 31.86 -11.32
C SER A 12 27.63 31.02 -10.06
N THR A 13 26.45 30.87 -9.46
CA THR A 13 26.21 29.86 -8.43
C THR A 13 26.52 28.53 -9.09
N MET A 14 27.67 27.96 -8.75
CA MET A 14 28.07 26.63 -9.16
C MET A 14 26.91 25.70 -8.83
N ALA A 15 26.27 25.19 -9.88
CA ALA A 15 25.44 24.00 -9.85
C ALA A 15 26.37 22.82 -9.47
N GLY A 16 26.67 22.72 -8.18
CA GLY A 16 27.54 21.71 -7.59
C GLY A 16 26.73 20.89 -6.61
N THR A 17 26.15 19.81 -7.15
CA THR A 17 25.79 18.58 -6.44
C THR A 17 25.04 18.79 -5.13
N SER A 18 23.74 19.02 -5.25
CA SER A 18 22.85 18.67 -4.15
C SER A 18 22.84 17.14 -4.03
N ASP A 19 23.66 16.63 -3.12
CA ASP A 19 23.62 15.25 -2.60
C ASP A 19 22.26 15.01 -1.92
N PHE A 20 21.21 14.82 -2.72
CA PHE A 20 19.95 14.27 -2.24
C PHE A 20 20.01 12.74 -2.36
N PRO A 21 19.54 11.97 -1.37
CA PRO A 21 19.66 10.51 -1.38
C PRO A 21 19.06 9.95 -2.68
N HIS A 22 19.93 9.34 -3.48
CA HIS A 22 19.69 8.85 -4.83
C HIS A 22 18.78 7.61 -4.84
N ARG A 23 17.46 7.81 -4.90
CA ARG A 23 16.55 6.77 -5.37
C ARG A 23 15.93 7.20 -6.68
N SER A 24 15.95 6.29 -7.65
CA SER A 24 15.14 6.43 -8.85
C SER A 24 13.66 6.46 -8.46
N ARG A 25 12.85 7.16 -9.26
CA ARG A 25 11.38 7.14 -9.11
C ARG A 25 10.82 5.71 -9.08
N GLU A 26 11.42 4.81 -9.84
CA GLU A 26 11.04 3.41 -9.88
C GLU A 26 11.25 2.71 -8.52
N GLU A 27 12.41 2.91 -7.89
CA GLU A 27 12.69 2.38 -6.55
C GLU A 27 11.78 2.98 -5.48
N GLU A 28 11.45 4.27 -5.59
CA GLU A 28 10.49 4.91 -4.68
C GLU A 28 9.09 4.28 -4.78
N LEU A 29 8.64 3.99 -6.00
CA LEU A 29 7.37 3.31 -6.24
C LEU A 29 7.39 1.88 -5.69
N ASP A 30 8.51 1.15 -5.80
CA ASP A 30 8.65 -0.18 -5.20
C ASP A 30 8.54 -0.16 -3.68
N ILE A 31 9.17 0.83 -3.06
CA ILE A 31 9.11 1.00 -1.60
C ILE A 31 7.69 1.34 -1.15
N GLN A 32 7.01 2.26 -1.86
CA GLN A 32 5.62 2.63 -1.58
C GLN A 32 4.69 1.42 -1.77
N LEU A 33 4.85 0.69 -2.87
CA LEU A 33 4.04 -0.47 -3.19
C LEU A 33 4.22 -1.58 -2.15
N ALA A 34 5.47 -1.90 -1.81
CA ALA A 34 5.78 -2.87 -0.76
C ALA A 34 5.19 -2.44 0.59
N GLY A 35 5.21 -1.15 0.91
CA GLY A 35 4.60 -0.60 2.12
C GLY A 35 3.09 -0.80 2.16
N HIS A 36 2.39 -0.48 1.07
CA HIS A 36 0.94 -0.68 0.97
C HIS A 36 0.53 -2.15 1.01
N LEU A 37 1.25 -3.02 0.29
CA LEU A 37 0.99 -4.46 0.32
C LEU A 37 1.27 -5.07 1.69
N SER A 38 2.30 -4.62 2.40
CA SER A 38 2.58 -5.08 3.78
C SER A 38 1.48 -4.65 4.74
N ALA A 39 0.98 -3.42 4.63
CA ALA A 39 -0.13 -2.94 5.43
C ALA A 39 -1.45 -3.69 5.11
N LEU A 40 -1.70 -3.98 3.83
CA LEU A 40 -2.85 -4.80 3.42
C LEU A 40 -2.75 -6.22 3.98
N LEU A 41 -1.55 -6.81 3.95
CA LEU A 41 -1.29 -8.13 4.51
C LEU A 41 -1.58 -8.18 6.02
N ALA A 42 -1.14 -7.18 6.77
CA ALA A 42 -1.39 -7.10 8.21
C ALA A 42 -2.90 -7.07 8.52
N VAL A 43 -3.67 -6.25 7.81
CA VAL A 43 -5.13 -6.20 7.99
C VAL A 43 -5.80 -7.51 7.57
N THR A 44 -5.28 -8.17 6.53
CA THR A 44 -5.76 -9.49 6.09
C THR A 44 -5.50 -10.55 7.16
N ASP A 45 -4.34 -10.53 7.83
CA ASP A 45 -4.04 -11.45 8.93
C ASP A 45 -4.91 -11.18 10.15
N GLU A 46 -5.21 -9.92 10.47
CA GLU A 46 -6.18 -9.57 11.52
C GLU A 46 -7.58 -10.12 11.21
N LEU A 47 -8.04 -10.00 9.97
CA LEU A 47 -9.32 -10.58 9.53
C LEU A 47 -9.31 -12.12 9.64
N ARG A 48 -8.21 -12.78 9.22
CA ARG A 48 -8.05 -14.24 9.33
C ARG A 48 -8.06 -14.73 10.77
N ALA A 49 -7.52 -13.95 11.70
CA ALA A 49 -7.54 -14.29 13.11
C ALA A 49 -8.95 -14.30 13.70
N GLN A 50 -9.87 -13.49 13.15
CA GLN A 50 -11.25 -13.39 13.62
C GLN A 50 -12.19 -14.34 12.89
N ALA A 51 -12.09 -14.42 11.57
CA ALA A 51 -12.92 -15.23 10.70
C ALA A 51 -12.04 -15.92 9.65
N PRO A 52 -11.46 -17.09 9.97
CA PRO A 52 -10.64 -17.84 9.03
C PRO A 52 -11.43 -18.22 7.78
N SER A 53 -10.87 -17.99 6.60
CA SER A 53 -11.45 -18.43 5.34
C SER A 53 -10.36 -18.77 4.33
N ALA A 54 -10.64 -19.75 3.47
CA ALA A 54 -9.70 -20.18 2.44
C ALA A 54 -9.32 -19.04 1.47
N ASP A 55 -10.27 -18.14 1.20
CA ASP A 55 -10.03 -16.97 0.34
C ASP A 55 -9.07 -15.98 0.98
N LEU A 56 -9.18 -15.75 2.29
CA LEU A 56 -8.26 -14.88 3.02
C LEU A 56 -6.87 -15.52 3.15
N ASP A 57 -6.79 -16.85 3.33
CA ASP A 57 -5.53 -17.59 3.33
C ASP A 57 -4.80 -17.47 1.98
N ALA A 58 -5.51 -17.75 0.88
CA ALA A 58 -4.97 -17.62 -0.47
C ALA A 58 -4.55 -16.18 -0.79
N ALA A 59 -5.33 -15.19 -0.37
CA ALA A 59 -4.99 -13.78 -0.51
C ALA A 59 -3.71 -13.43 0.26
N ALA A 60 -3.58 -13.89 1.51
CA ALA A 60 -2.39 -13.63 2.32
C ALA A 60 -1.13 -14.23 1.70
N ASP A 61 -1.21 -15.44 1.13
CA ASP A 61 -0.07 -16.08 0.46
C ASP A 61 0.35 -15.34 -0.81
N ARG A 62 -0.63 -14.91 -1.63
CA ARG A 62 -0.36 -14.09 -2.82
C ARG A 62 0.30 -12.77 -2.43
N LEU A 63 -0.20 -12.10 -1.40
CA LEU A 63 0.36 -10.84 -0.90
C LEU A 63 1.80 -11.01 -0.38
N VAL A 64 2.09 -12.07 0.37
CA VAL A 64 3.46 -12.41 0.80
C VAL A 64 4.38 -12.57 -0.40
N ALA A 65 3.95 -13.30 -1.43
CA ALA A 65 4.76 -13.51 -2.63
C ALA A 65 5.10 -12.18 -3.33
N GLN A 66 4.13 -11.26 -3.44
CA GLN A 66 4.38 -9.93 -4.03
C GLN A 66 5.34 -9.10 -3.17
N VAL A 67 5.17 -9.08 -1.84
CA VAL A 67 6.06 -8.32 -0.95
C VAL A 67 7.48 -8.88 -0.97
N CYS A 68 7.63 -10.22 -0.97
CA CYS A 68 8.92 -10.88 -1.13
C CYS A 68 9.61 -10.48 -2.42
N ARG A 69 8.87 -10.42 -3.54
CA ARG A 69 9.42 -9.97 -4.83
C ARG A 69 9.95 -8.54 -4.75
N LEU A 70 9.19 -7.62 -4.16
CA LEU A 70 9.54 -6.19 -4.11
C LEU A 70 10.67 -5.87 -3.11
N ARG A 71 10.76 -6.62 -2.00
CA ARG A 71 11.75 -6.35 -0.93
C ARG A 71 12.94 -7.32 -0.89
N GLY A 72 12.91 -8.39 -1.68
CA GLY A 72 13.93 -9.45 -1.64
C GLY A 72 13.90 -10.32 -0.38
N GLY A 73 12.83 -10.27 0.41
CA GLY A 73 12.72 -11.00 1.68
C GLY A 73 11.32 -11.05 2.26
N LYS A 74 11.08 -12.00 3.18
CA LYS A 74 9.76 -12.24 3.76
C LYS A 74 9.33 -11.06 4.65
N PRO A 75 8.11 -10.51 4.48
CA PRO A 75 7.60 -9.48 5.38
C PRO A 75 7.46 -10.02 6.80
N LEU A 76 7.74 -9.16 7.79
CA LEU A 76 7.37 -9.44 9.17
C LEU A 76 5.84 -9.52 9.26
N ARG A 77 5.34 -10.66 9.75
CA ARG A 77 3.92 -10.86 9.99
C ARG A 77 3.53 -10.14 11.29
N ALA A 78 2.45 -9.35 11.24
CA ALA A 78 1.91 -8.75 12.44
C ALA A 78 1.30 -9.84 13.32
N THR A 79 1.63 -9.84 14.61
CA THR A 79 0.89 -10.63 15.59
C THR A 79 -0.44 -9.93 15.84
N PRO A 80 -1.59 -10.63 15.72
CA PRO A 80 -2.89 -10.03 16.03
C PRO A 80 -2.87 -9.40 17.43
N GLY A 81 -3.39 -8.18 17.55
CA GLY A 81 -3.53 -7.51 18.84
C GLY A 81 -4.47 -8.26 19.77
N ALA A 82 -4.34 -8.04 21.09
CA ALA A 82 -5.13 -8.73 22.10
C ALA A 82 -6.65 -8.45 22.05
N ALA A 83 -7.06 -7.37 21.36
CA ALA A 83 -8.46 -7.02 21.15
C ALA A 83 -8.80 -7.11 19.65
N PRO A 84 -9.81 -7.92 19.24
CA PRO A 84 -10.24 -7.97 17.86
C PRO A 84 -10.87 -6.63 17.46
N GLY A 85 -10.41 -6.06 16.35
CA GLY A 85 -11.02 -4.86 15.75
C GLY A 85 -12.34 -5.18 15.05
N ASP A 86 -13.20 -4.18 14.87
CA ASP A 86 -14.47 -4.32 14.14
C ASP A 86 -14.24 -4.85 12.70
N PRO A 87 -14.82 -6.01 12.31
CA PRO A 87 -14.59 -6.61 11.00
C PRO A 87 -15.01 -5.71 9.84
N VAL A 88 -16.08 -4.93 9.99
CA VAL A 88 -16.53 -3.96 8.97
C VAL A 88 -15.48 -2.88 8.78
N ALA A 89 -14.96 -2.31 9.86
CA ALA A 89 -13.87 -1.33 9.81
C ALA A 89 -12.59 -1.92 9.17
N LEU A 90 -12.25 -3.18 9.49
CA LEU A 90 -11.11 -3.88 8.90
C LEU A 90 -11.28 -4.07 7.39
N HIS A 91 -12.46 -4.50 6.92
CA HIS A 91 -12.73 -4.63 5.48
C HIS A 91 -12.67 -3.28 4.75
N ARG A 92 -13.21 -2.20 5.32
CA ARG A 92 -13.08 -0.84 4.75
C ARG A 92 -11.63 -0.39 4.67
N ARG A 93 -10.84 -0.62 5.72
CA ARG A 93 -9.41 -0.31 5.76
C ARG A 93 -8.64 -1.10 4.71
N ALA A 94 -8.93 -2.40 4.58
CA ALA A 94 -8.31 -3.27 3.59
C ALA A 94 -8.64 -2.83 2.16
N HIS A 95 -9.91 -2.50 1.88
CA HIS A 95 -10.34 -1.96 0.59
C HIS A 95 -9.59 -0.67 0.23
N ALA A 96 -9.48 0.28 1.18
CA ALA A 96 -8.76 1.53 0.95
C ALA A 96 -7.24 1.32 0.73
N LEU A 97 -6.63 0.35 1.41
CA LEU A 97 -5.23 -0.02 1.21
C LEU A 97 -5.01 -0.66 -0.17
N ALA A 98 -5.91 -1.54 -0.60
CA ALA A 98 -5.88 -2.14 -1.92
C ALA A 98 -6.01 -1.07 -3.02
N GLY A 99 -6.89 -0.08 -2.85
CA GLY A 99 -6.99 1.05 -3.79
C GLY A 99 -5.71 1.88 -3.90
N ARG A 100 -5.01 2.14 -2.79
CA ARG A 100 -3.69 2.80 -2.82
C ARG A 100 -2.62 1.96 -3.52
N ALA A 101 -2.58 0.65 -3.24
CA ALA A 101 -1.68 -0.26 -3.91
C ALA A 101 -1.93 -0.31 -5.43
N LEU A 102 -3.20 -0.31 -5.85
CA LEU A 102 -3.59 -0.30 -7.26
C LEU A 102 -3.05 0.92 -8.01
N VAL A 103 -3.17 2.13 -7.45
CA VAL A 103 -2.67 3.36 -8.09
C VAL A 103 -1.15 3.33 -8.27
N VAL A 104 -0.43 2.87 -7.25
CA VAL A 104 1.04 2.77 -7.30
C VAL A 104 1.48 1.69 -8.29
N ALA A 105 0.82 0.53 -8.28
CA ALA A 105 1.08 -0.56 -9.23
C ALA A 105 0.84 -0.12 -10.68
N ALA A 106 -0.28 0.57 -10.95
CA ALA A 106 -0.57 1.12 -12.27
C ALA A 106 0.47 2.16 -12.71
N SER A 107 0.92 3.02 -11.78
CA SER A 107 1.96 4.03 -12.05
C SER A 107 3.33 3.41 -12.41
N ARG A 108 3.59 2.19 -11.94
CA ARG A 108 4.77 1.38 -12.28
C ARG A 108 4.55 0.49 -13.51
N ALA A 109 3.31 0.33 -13.96
CA ALA A 109 2.89 -0.71 -14.90
C ALA A 109 3.10 -2.15 -14.39
N ASP A 110 3.06 -2.37 -13.07
CA ASP A 110 3.00 -3.72 -12.49
C ASP A 110 1.56 -4.25 -12.57
N THR A 111 1.24 -4.92 -13.68
CA THR A 111 -0.09 -5.46 -13.96
C THR A 111 -0.47 -6.59 -13.01
N ALA A 112 0.48 -7.39 -12.54
CA ALA A 112 0.22 -8.49 -11.62
C ALA A 112 -0.29 -7.97 -10.27
N VAL A 113 0.36 -6.94 -9.73
CA VAL A 113 -0.08 -6.31 -8.48
C VAL A 113 -1.37 -5.51 -8.67
N ALA A 114 -1.54 -4.86 -9.82
CA ALA A 114 -2.77 -4.14 -10.13
C ALA A 114 -3.99 -5.09 -10.15
N ILE A 115 -3.88 -6.24 -10.82
CA ILE A 115 -4.94 -7.25 -10.84
C ILE A 115 -5.23 -7.76 -9.42
N LEU A 116 -4.20 -8.15 -8.67
CA LEU A 116 -4.37 -8.61 -7.30
C LEU A 116 -5.06 -7.56 -6.42
N ALA A 117 -4.68 -6.29 -6.54
CA ALA A 117 -5.29 -5.21 -5.78
C ALA A 117 -6.77 -5.02 -6.12
N ALA A 118 -7.13 -5.09 -7.40
CA ALA A 118 -8.53 -5.03 -7.85
C ALA A 118 -9.35 -6.22 -7.31
N GLU A 119 -8.86 -7.45 -7.45
CA GLU A 119 -9.50 -8.65 -6.88
C GLU A 119 -9.72 -8.51 -5.36
N ARG A 120 -8.74 -7.93 -4.65
CA ARG A 120 -8.87 -7.68 -3.21
C ARG A 120 -9.93 -6.63 -2.90
N MET A 121 -10.00 -5.55 -3.67
CA MET A 121 -11.04 -4.53 -3.51
C MET A 121 -12.43 -5.15 -3.67
N ASP A 122 -12.65 -5.96 -4.71
CA ASP A 122 -13.93 -6.61 -4.99
C ASP A 122 -14.31 -7.57 -3.85
N ALA A 123 -13.38 -8.39 -3.38
CA ALA A 123 -13.63 -9.30 -2.27
C ALA A 123 -14.00 -8.56 -0.96
N HIS A 124 -13.36 -7.42 -0.67
CA HIS A 124 -13.73 -6.63 0.50
C HIS A 124 -15.06 -5.90 0.32
N THR A 125 -15.40 -5.46 -0.90
CA THR A 125 -16.73 -4.93 -1.21
C THR A 125 -17.81 -5.99 -1.04
N ALA A 126 -17.58 -7.22 -1.51
CA ALA A 126 -18.49 -8.35 -1.34
C ALA A 126 -18.69 -8.69 0.13
N ALA A 127 -17.62 -8.73 0.93
CA ALA A 127 -17.71 -8.96 2.37
C ALA A 127 -18.52 -7.85 3.08
N LEU A 128 -18.32 -6.58 2.71
CA LEU A 128 -19.09 -5.46 3.24
C LEU A 128 -20.57 -5.48 2.80
N ALA A 129 -20.88 -6.06 1.64
CA ALA A 129 -22.25 -6.20 1.15
C ALA A 129 -22.97 -7.42 1.76
N ALA A 130 -22.22 -8.46 2.15
CA ALA A 130 -22.73 -9.60 2.91
C ALA A 130 -23.04 -9.23 4.37
N ASP A 131 -22.38 -8.19 4.90
CA ASP A 131 -22.58 -7.71 6.27
C ASP A 131 -23.46 -6.44 6.38
N PRO A 132 -24.80 -6.53 6.20
CA PRO A 132 -25.70 -5.50 6.73
C PRO A 132 -26.78 -6.01 7.69
N ALA A 133 -27.19 -7.28 7.59
CA ALA A 133 -28.52 -7.68 8.06
C ALA A 133 -28.76 -9.21 7.99
N GLU A 134 -27.73 -10.06 7.99
CA GLU A 134 -27.95 -11.53 7.91
C GLU A 134 -28.62 -12.14 9.16
N LEU A 135 -28.91 -11.34 10.20
CA LEU A 135 -29.70 -11.75 11.37
C LEU A 135 -31.10 -11.13 11.49
N THR A 136 -31.53 -10.20 10.63
CA THR A 136 -32.88 -9.59 10.74
C THR A 136 -33.86 -10.02 9.66
N ALA A 137 -33.44 -10.80 8.66
CA ALA A 137 -34.29 -11.23 7.55
C ALA A 137 -34.64 -12.73 7.55
N THR A 138 -34.19 -13.52 8.52
CA THR A 138 -34.63 -14.91 8.67
C THR A 138 -35.07 -15.19 10.12
N GLY A 139 -36.35 -14.94 10.43
CA GLY A 139 -37.02 -15.45 11.64
C GLY A 139 -37.88 -14.45 12.36
#